data_AF-A0A9E4UDB6-F1
#
_entry.id   AF-A0A9E4UDB6-F1
#
_cell.length_a   1.000
_cell.length_b   1.000
_cell.length_c   1.000
_cell.angle_alpha   90.00
_cell.angle_beta   90.00
_cell.angle_gamma   90.00
#
_symmetry.space_group_name_H-M   'P 1'
#
loop_
_entity.id
_entity.type
_entity.pdbx_description
1 polymer ?
#
loop_
_entity_poly.entity_id
_entity_poly.type
_entity_poly.pdbx_seq_one_letter_code
_entity_poly.pdbx_strand_id
1 'polypeptide(L)'
;MTGNKGTTFSHSPSYLFSSESVTEGHPDKLCDQISDAILDAVIAQDPNARVACETATSTDIVVVLGEITTTAKVDYEAVVRETIKHVGYDDAAVGIDYRTCEVIVRLHQQSPDISQGVTTAIEHRDGDGAVSDLDALGAGDQGMMVGFACDETPELMPLTLSLSHGLTRKLSVVRKEGVIPYLGPDGKAQVTVEYAFGKPKRVHTIVVSTQHTEGVEQEQITADVRKHVIDEVVPAALMDAETKILINPSGRFVVGGPNGDAGLTGRKILVDTYGGVARHGGGA
;
A
#
# COMPACT_ATOMS: atom_id res chain seq x y z
N MET A 1 25.81 42.25 0.07
CA MET A 1 24.46 41.72 -0.18
C MET A 1 24.46 40.25 0.20
N THR A 2 24.08 39.94 1.44
CA THR A 2 23.86 38.57 1.91
C THR A 2 22.57 38.08 1.25
N GLY A 3 22.70 37.54 0.04
CA GLY A 3 21.58 36.92 -0.67
C GLY A 3 20.99 35.84 0.21
N ASN A 4 19.70 35.97 0.49
CA ASN A 4 18.89 34.97 1.16
C ASN A 4 18.95 33.70 0.32
N LYS A 5 19.95 32.83 0.57
CA LYS A 5 20.01 31.50 -0.01
C LYS A 5 18.84 30.74 0.61
N GLY A 6 17.71 30.72 -0.10
CA GLY A 6 16.52 30.00 0.36
C GLY A 6 16.92 28.60 0.82
N THR A 7 16.36 28.17 1.95
CA THR A 7 16.56 26.83 2.50
C THR A 7 15.84 25.81 1.62
N THR A 8 16.37 25.55 0.43
CA THR A 8 15.92 24.45 -0.41
C THR A 8 16.51 23.14 0.12
N PHE A 9 15.84 22.02 -0.14
CA PHE A 9 16.29 20.67 0.25
C PHE A 9 17.78 20.43 -0.08
N SER A 10 18.21 20.81 -1.28
CA SER A 10 19.59 20.64 -1.77
C SER A 10 20.64 21.54 -1.08
N HIS A 11 20.23 22.60 -0.38
CA HIS A 11 21.16 23.54 0.28
C HIS A 11 21.05 23.51 1.81
N SER A 12 20.12 22.74 2.37
CA SER A 12 19.96 22.63 3.82
C SER A 12 21.05 21.73 4.42
N PRO A 13 21.77 22.15 5.48
CA PRO A 13 22.74 21.30 6.16
C PRO A 13 22.10 20.15 6.94
N SER A 14 20.81 20.29 7.28
CA SER A 14 20.01 19.24 7.90
C SER A 14 18.54 19.40 7.50
N TYR A 15 17.90 18.31 7.11
CA TYR A 15 16.47 18.25 6.80
C TYR A 15 15.94 16.86 7.16
N LEU A 16 14.87 16.80 7.94
CA LEU A 16 14.23 15.53 8.30
C LEU A 16 13.05 15.29 7.38
N PHE A 17 13.04 14.14 6.72
CA PHE A 17 11.90 13.69 5.92
C PHE A 17 11.44 12.32 6.39
N SER A 18 10.14 12.07 6.34
CA SER A 18 9.56 10.80 6.77
C SER A 18 8.67 10.22 5.68
N SER A 19 8.78 8.92 5.49
CA SER A 19 7.80 8.12 4.76
C SER A 19 7.33 6.97 5.65
N GLU A 20 6.14 6.45 5.36
CA GLU A 20 5.56 5.32 6.06
C GLU A 20 5.14 4.23 5.09
N SER A 21 4.85 3.06 5.63
CA SER A 21 4.27 1.92 4.93
C SER A 21 3.40 1.13 5.89
N VAL A 22 2.58 0.26 5.34
CA VAL A 22 1.72 -0.66 6.09
C VAL A 22 1.88 -2.08 5.52
N THR A 23 1.60 -3.10 6.32
CA THR A 23 1.64 -4.49 5.88
C THR A 23 0.43 -4.81 5.00
N GLU A 24 0.47 -5.98 4.36
CA GLU A 24 -0.66 -6.60 3.67
C GLU A 24 -1.91 -6.79 4.55
N GLY A 25 -1.74 -6.81 5.88
CA GLY A 25 -2.87 -6.98 6.82
C GLY A 25 -3.56 -5.68 7.20
N HIS A 26 -3.02 -4.52 6.84
CA HIS A 26 -3.71 -3.25 7.08
C HIS A 26 -5.05 -3.22 6.34
N PRO A 27 -6.17 -2.77 6.94
CA PRO A 27 -7.49 -2.89 6.32
C PRO A 27 -7.60 -2.19 4.96
N ASP A 28 -7.05 -0.99 4.79
CA ASP A 28 -6.96 -0.37 3.45
C ASP A 28 -6.18 -1.21 2.43
N LYS A 29 -5.04 -1.80 2.82
CA LYS A 29 -4.26 -2.66 1.91
C LYS A 29 -4.94 -3.99 1.64
N LEU A 30 -5.74 -4.49 2.58
CA LEU A 30 -6.59 -5.65 2.35
C LEU A 30 -7.63 -5.33 1.27
N CYS A 31 -8.25 -4.13 1.30
CA CYS A 31 -9.15 -3.68 0.25
C CYS A 31 -8.47 -3.57 -1.11
N ASP A 32 -7.28 -2.97 -1.17
CA ASP A 32 -6.49 -2.88 -2.42
C ASP A 32 -6.21 -4.29 -2.99
N GLN A 33 -5.75 -5.22 -2.15
CA GLN A 33 -5.47 -6.60 -2.56
C GLN A 33 -6.72 -7.36 -3.03
N ILE A 34 -7.88 -7.14 -2.40
CA ILE A 34 -9.14 -7.77 -2.82
C ILE A 34 -9.58 -7.21 -4.19
N SER A 35 -9.51 -5.89 -4.36
CA SER A 35 -9.82 -5.22 -5.63
C SER A 35 -8.93 -5.76 -6.76
N ASP A 36 -7.62 -5.86 -6.54
CA ASP A 36 -6.67 -6.38 -7.53
C ASP A 36 -6.83 -7.90 -7.75
N ALA A 37 -7.13 -8.68 -6.72
CA ALA A 37 -7.38 -10.11 -6.89
C ALA A 37 -8.63 -10.38 -7.75
N ILE A 38 -9.65 -9.53 -7.64
CA ILE A 38 -10.83 -9.58 -8.50
C ILE A 38 -10.46 -9.18 -9.93
N LEU A 39 -9.68 -8.12 -10.11
CA LEU A 39 -9.14 -7.72 -11.43
C LEU A 39 -8.41 -8.91 -12.07
N ASP A 40 -7.45 -9.53 -11.36
CA ASP A 40 -6.67 -10.67 -11.83
C ASP A 40 -7.56 -11.85 -12.24
N ALA A 41 -8.53 -12.21 -11.40
CA ALA A 41 -9.46 -13.30 -11.68
C ALA A 41 -10.31 -13.06 -12.94
N VAL A 42 -10.68 -11.80 -13.20
CA VAL A 42 -11.43 -11.39 -14.38
C VAL A 42 -10.53 -11.40 -15.63
N ILE A 43 -9.39 -10.74 -15.61
CA ILE A 43 -8.52 -10.60 -16.79
C ILE A 43 -7.83 -11.92 -17.19
N ALA A 44 -7.68 -12.86 -16.25
CA ALA A 44 -7.21 -14.21 -16.54
C ALA A 44 -8.16 -14.98 -17.47
N GLN A 45 -9.46 -14.65 -17.47
CA GLN A 45 -10.47 -15.27 -18.34
C GLN A 45 -10.85 -14.38 -19.53
N ASP A 46 -10.87 -13.06 -19.33
CA ASP A 46 -11.23 -12.05 -20.33
C ASP A 46 -10.22 -10.89 -20.32
N PRO A 47 -9.14 -10.96 -21.12
CA PRO A 47 -8.10 -9.94 -21.15
C PRO A 47 -8.57 -8.55 -21.62
N ASN A 48 -9.76 -8.45 -22.23
CA ASN A 48 -10.34 -7.19 -22.69
C ASN A 48 -11.40 -6.64 -21.73
N ALA A 49 -11.57 -7.26 -20.56
CA ALA A 49 -12.50 -6.81 -19.55
C ALA A 49 -12.16 -5.40 -19.07
N ARG A 50 -13.20 -4.66 -18.66
CA ARG A 50 -13.07 -3.37 -17.99
C ARG A 50 -13.49 -3.54 -16.54
N VAL A 51 -12.59 -3.19 -15.63
CA VAL A 51 -12.76 -3.41 -14.19
C VAL A 51 -12.47 -2.10 -13.46
N ALA A 52 -13.47 -1.61 -12.73
CA ALA A 52 -13.33 -0.61 -11.69
C ALA A 52 -13.95 -1.22 -10.43
N CYS A 53 -13.13 -1.96 -9.68
CA CYS A 53 -13.56 -2.74 -8.53
C CYS A 53 -13.11 -2.06 -7.24
N GLU A 54 -14.05 -1.59 -6.45
CA GLU A 54 -13.77 -0.96 -5.16
C GLU A 54 -14.07 -1.95 -4.03
N THR A 55 -13.29 -1.89 -2.95
CA THR A 55 -13.52 -2.72 -1.77
C THR A 55 -13.57 -1.84 -0.53
N ALA A 56 -14.54 -2.11 0.34
CA ALA A 56 -14.60 -1.54 1.68
C ALA A 56 -14.71 -2.67 2.71
N THR A 57 -14.09 -2.51 3.87
CA THR A 57 -14.17 -3.50 4.95
C THR A 57 -14.26 -2.83 6.32
N SER A 58 -14.90 -3.50 7.25
CA SER A 58 -14.95 -3.15 8.68
C SER A 58 -15.19 -4.44 9.47
N THR A 59 -15.61 -4.34 10.73
CA THR A 59 -15.84 -5.50 11.61
C THR A 59 -16.76 -6.53 10.92
N ASP A 60 -16.19 -7.70 10.64
CA ASP A 60 -16.87 -8.89 10.10
C ASP A 60 -17.57 -8.71 8.74
N ILE A 61 -17.19 -7.70 7.95
CA ILE A 61 -17.81 -7.42 6.64
C ILE A 61 -16.80 -6.97 5.59
N VAL A 62 -16.99 -7.48 4.37
CA VAL A 62 -16.36 -6.98 3.14
C VAL A 62 -17.45 -6.62 2.13
N VAL A 63 -17.38 -5.42 1.57
CA VAL A 63 -18.28 -4.93 0.53
C VAL A 63 -17.48 -4.69 -0.74
N VAL A 64 -17.88 -5.36 -1.82
CA VAL A 64 -17.32 -5.21 -3.16
C VAL A 64 -18.24 -4.37 -4.04
N LEU A 65 -17.65 -3.26 -4.45
CA LEU A 65 -18.08 -2.07 -5.20
C LEU A 65 -17.87 -2.00 -6.72
N GLY A 66 -18.76 -1.38 -7.49
CA GLY A 66 -18.34 -0.71 -8.74
C GLY A 66 -18.74 -1.40 -10.04
N GLU A 67 -17.92 -1.20 -11.07
CA GLU A 67 -18.25 -1.51 -12.46
C GLU A 67 -17.35 -2.59 -13.04
N ILE A 68 -17.94 -3.71 -13.49
CA ILE A 68 -17.22 -4.73 -14.25
C ILE A 68 -17.99 -5.07 -15.53
N THR A 69 -17.31 -4.88 -16.67
CA THR A 69 -17.78 -5.32 -17.99
C THR A 69 -16.87 -6.43 -18.47
N THR A 70 -17.37 -7.66 -18.43
CA THR A 70 -16.60 -8.87 -18.76
C THR A 70 -17.50 -10.02 -19.23
N THR A 71 -16.91 -10.96 -19.96
CA THR A 71 -17.47 -12.30 -20.24
C THR A 71 -17.01 -13.39 -19.27
N ALA A 72 -16.07 -13.06 -18.38
CA ALA A 72 -15.53 -13.96 -17.37
C ALA A 72 -16.62 -14.46 -16.40
N LYS A 73 -16.43 -15.69 -15.91
CA LYS A 73 -17.29 -16.28 -14.87
C LYS A 73 -16.44 -16.42 -13.61
N VAL A 74 -16.48 -15.38 -12.78
CA VAL A 74 -15.70 -15.30 -11.53
C VAL A 74 -16.64 -15.49 -10.34
N ASP A 75 -16.21 -16.33 -9.39
CA ASP A 75 -16.81 -16.40 -8.06
C ASP A 75 -16.13 -15.35 -7.18
N TYR A 76 -16.68 -14.13 -7.16
CA TYR A 76 -16.11 -13.00 -6.44
C TYR A 76 -16.01 -13.25 -4.93
N GLU A 77 -16.98 -13.96 -4.34
CA GLU A 77 -16.94 -14.27 -2.91
C GLU A 77 -15.77 -15.22 -2.60
N ALA A 78 -15.56 -16.25 -3.43
CA ALA A 78 -14.41 -17.14 -3.26
C ALA A 78 -13.06 -16.39 -3.37
N VAL A 79 -12.94 -15.45 -4.31
CA VAL A 79 -11.74 -14.60 -4.47
C VAL A 79 -11.49 -13.74 -3.24
N VAL A 80 -12.52 -13.08 -2.72
CA VAL A 80 -12.45 -12.28 -1.48
C VAL A 80 -11.95 -13.14 -0.32
N ARG A 81 -12.57 -14.31 -0.11
CA ARG A 81 -12.23 -15.20 1.02
C ARG A 81 -10.81 -15.75 0.92
N GLU A 82 -10.38 -16.20 -0.26
CA GLU A 82 -9.01 -16.68 -0.44
C GLU A 82 -7.98 -15.56 -0.26
N THR A 83 -8.31 -14.31 -0.63
CA THR A 83 -7.43 -13.14 -0.39
C THR A 83 -7.26 -12.86 1.10
N ILE A 84 -8.35 -12.82 1.86
CA ILE A 84 -8.32 -12.62 3.33
C ILE A 84 -7.48 -13.73 4.01
N LYS A 85 -7.68 -14.97 3.59
CA LYS A 85 -6.93 -16.13 4.07
C LYS A 85 -5.44 -16.04 3.73
N HIS A 86 -5.09 -15.61 2.52
CA HIS A 86 -3.70 -15.44 2.09
C HIS A 86 -2.96 -14.39 2.93
N VAL A 87 -3.63 -13.29 3.24
CA VAL A 87 -3.12 -12.24 4.15
C VAL A 87 -2.89 -12.79 5.56
N GLY A 88 -3.66 -13.82 5.95
CA GLY A 88 -3.51 -14.56 7.21
C GLY A 88 -4.51 -14.14 8.28
N TYR A 89 -5.67 -13.66 7.86
CA TYR A 89 -6.81 -13.40 8.74
C TYR A 89 -7.71 -14.62 8.82
N ASP A 90 -7.77 -15.24 9.99
CA ASP A 90 -8.53 -16.47 10.26
C ASP A 90 -9.18 -16.47 11.64
N ASP A 91 -9.40 -15.31 12.25
CA ASP A 91 -10.05 -15.18 13.56
C ASP A 91 -10.74 -13.81 13.70
N ALA A 92 -12.05 -13.85 13.87
CA ALA A 92 -12.90 -12.66 14.01
C ALA A 92 -12.61 -11.87 15.30
N ALA A 93 -12.04 -12.49 16.34
CA ALA A 93 -11.73 -11.82 17.59
C ALA A 93 -10.54 -10.84 17.46
N VAL A 94 -9.59 -11.14 16.58
CA VAL A 94 -8.36 -10.34 16.40
C VAL A 94 -8.38 -9.51 15.12
N GLY A 95 -9.28 -9.81 14.19
CA GLY A 95 -9.45 -9.04 12.95
C GLY A 95 -10.71 -9.46 12.21
N ILE A 96 -10.55 -10.28 11.18
CA ILE A 96 -11.64 -10.84 10.38
C ILE A 96 -11.39 -12.35 10.18
N ASP A 97 -12.44 -13.15 10.06
CA ASP A 97 -12.31 -14.57 9.71
C ASP A 97 -12.84 -14.79 8.29
N TYR A 98 -11.96 -15.18 7.37
CA TYR A 98 -12.31 -15.46 5.97
C TYR A 98 -13.43 -16.50 5.80
N ARG A 99 -13.67 -17.34 6.80
CA ARG A 99 -14.69 -18.41 6.77
C ARG A 99 -16.09 -17.90 7.11
N THR A 100 -16.18 -16.89 7.97
CA THR A 100 -17.46 -16.47 8.57
C THR A 100 -17.88 -15.06 8.20
N CYS A 101 -16.95 -14.20 7.77
CA CYS A 101 -17.26 -12.81 7.46
C CYS A 101 -18.34 -12.68 6.38
N GLU A 102 -19.16 -11.65 6.50
CA GLU A 102 -20.13 -11.28 5.49
C GLU A 102 -19.42 -10.73 4.25
N VAL A 103 -19.80 -11.21 3.06
CA VAL A 103 -19.30 -10.70 1.79
C VAL A 103 -20.48 -10.20 0.97
N ILE A 104 -20.53 -8.89 0.74
CA ILE A 104 -21.58 -8.24 -0.04
C ILE A 104 -20.99 -7.83 -1.39
N VAL A 105 -21.47 -8.44 -2.47
CA VAL A 105 -21.08 -8.08 -3.84
C VAL A 105 -22.19 -7.25 -4.50
N ARG A 106 -21.83 -6.05 -4.95
CA ARG A 106 -22.71 -5.09 -5.62
C ARG A 106 -22.01 -4.48 -6.84
N LEU A 107 -21.77 -5.33 -7.83
CA LEU A 107 -21.16 -4.98 -9.11
C LEU A 107 -22.24 -4.78 -10.18
N HIS A 108 -22.09 -3.75 -11.01
CA HIS A 108 -22.91 -3.54 -12.21
C HIS A 108 -22.04 -3.34 -13.45
N GLN A 109 -22.66 -3.30 -14.63
CA GLN A 109 -21.92 -2.99 -15.86
C GLN A 109 -21.56 -1.50 -15.92
N GLN A 110 -20.46 -1.17 -16.60
CA GLN A 110 -20.08 0.22 -16.86
C GLN A 110 -21.17 0.93 -17.68
N SER A 111 -21.39 2.23 -17.41
CA SER A 111 -22.34 3.05 -18.17
C SER A 111 -22.01 3.02 -19.67
N PRO A 112 -23.01 2.81 -20.56
CA PRO A 112 -22.82 2.90 -22.01
C PRO A 112 -22.19 4.23 -22.46
N ASP A 113 -22.49 5.34 -21.78
CA ASP A 113 -21.98 6.67 -22.11
C ASP A 113 -20.46 6.78 -21.87
N ILE A 114 -19.98 6.20 -20.76
CA ILE A 114 -18.54 6.11 -20.45
C ILE A 114 -17.88 5.14 -21.43
N SER A 115 -18.51 4.01 -21.69
CA SER A 115 -17.96 2.98 -22.56
C SER A 115 -17.67 3.49 -23.97
N GLN A 116 -18.56 4.30 -24.56
CA GLN A 116 -18.37 4.89 -25.89
C GLN A 116 -17.20 5.89 -25.92
N GLY A 117 -17.02 6.70 -24.87
CA GLY A 117 -15.97 7.71 -24.78
C GLY A 117 -14.55 7.11 -24.76
N VAL A 118 -14.40 5.93 -24.15
CA VAL A 118 -13.11 5.23 -24.01
C VAL A 118 -12.80 4.36 -25.24
N THR A 119 -13.83 3.72 -25.80
CA THR A 119 -13.67 2.79 -26.94
C THR A 119 -13.22 3.50 -28.21
N THR A 120 -13.57 4.78 -28.37
CA THR A 120 -13.17 5.57 -29.53
C THR A 120 -12.65 6.91 -29.05
N ALA A 121 -11.34 7.12 -29.19
CA ALA A 121 -10.68 8.37 -28.84
C ALA A 121 -11.31 9.57 -29.59
N ILE A 122 -11.16 10.79 -29.06
CA ILE A 122 -11.73 11.99 -29.70
C ILE A 122 -11.04 12.27 -31.04
N GLU A 123 -9.76 11.98 -31.13
CA GLU A 123 -8.92 12.03 -32.33
C GLU A 123 -9.45 11.12 -33.44
N HIS A 124 -10.10 10.02 -33.06
CA HIS A 124 -10.73 9.06 -33.97
C HIS A 124 -12.20 9.41 -34.29
N ARG A 125 -12.88 10.20 -33.44
CA ARG A 125 -14.26 10.69 -33.66
C ARG A 125 -14.31 11.90 -34.61
N ASP A 126 -13.33 12.80 -34.50
CA ASP A 126 -13.33 14.11 -35.18
C ASP A 126 -12.29 14.22 -36.33
N GLY A 127 -11.54 13.15 -36.64
CA GLY A 127 -10.45 13.14 -37.63
C GLY A 127 -10.81 12.54 -39.01
N ASP A 128 -10.28 13.13 -40.09
CA ASP A 128 -10.48 12.74 -41.51
C ASP A 128 -9.37 11.80 -42.07
N GLY A 129 -8.57 11.14 -41.21
CA GLY A 129 -7.33 10.45 -41.61
C GLY A 129 -7.11 9.06 -40.99
N ALA A 130 -6.16 8.30 -41.55
CA ALA A 130 -5.77 6.98 -41.05
C ALA A 130 -5.10 7.10 -39.66
N VAL A 131 -5.91 6.93 -38.63
CA VAL A 131 -5.49 6.91 -37.23
C VAL A 131 -4.81 5.57 -36.94
N SER A 132 -3.68 5.58 -36.24
CA SER A 132 -2.98 4.35 -35.88
C SER A 132 -3.79 3.56 -34.84
N ASP A 133 -3.62 2.23 -34.79
CA ASP A 133 -4.29 1.40 -33.77
C ASP A 133 -3.97 1.84 -32.32
N LEU A 134 -2.85 2.55 -32.12
CA LEU A 134 -2.42 3.11 -30.82
C LEU A 134 -3.23 4.34 -30.40
N ASP A 135 -3.77 5.08 -31.36
CA ASP A 135 -4.54 6.32 -31.12
C ASP A 135 -6.06 6.06 -31.10
N ALA A 136 -6.48 4.78 -31.16
CA ALA A 136 -7.89 4.40 -31.19
C ALA A 136 -8.57 4.50 -29.82
N LEU A 137 -7.82 4.39 -28.72
CA LEU A 137 -8.34 4.39 -27.35
C LEU A 137 -8.15 5.75 -26.66
N GLY A 138 -9.24 6.28 -26.11
CA GLY A 138 -9.21 7.51 -25.33
C GLY A 138 -8.86 7.25 -23.87
N ALA A 139 -8.48 8.31 -23.14
CA ALA A 139 -8.38 8.25 -21.69
C ALA A 139 -9.74 7.91 -21.05
N GLY A 140 -9.72 7.08 -20.01
CA GLY A 140 -10.91 6.68 -19.24
C GLY A 140 -11.60 7.82 -18.50
N ASP A 141 -10.80 8.78 -18.05
CA ASP A 141 -11.20 9.99 -17.35
C ASP A 141 -10.08 11.04 -17.50
N GLN A 142 -10.34 12.28 -17.07
CA GLN A 142 -9.31 13.29 -16.88
C GLN A 142 -8.34 12.87 -15.76
N GLY A 143 -7.06 13.20 -15.89
CA GLY A 143 -6.09 12.83 -14.86
C GLY A 143 -4.76 13.57 -14.96
N MET A 144 -4.01 13.50 -13.86
CA MET A 144 -2.62 13.95 -13.78
C MET A 144 -1.78 12.79 -13.24
N MET A 145 -0.63 12.55 -13.85
CA MET A 145 0.24 11.44 -13.49
C MET A 145 1.63 11.99 -13.18
N VAL A 146 2.29 11.41 -12.18
CA VAL A 146 3.65 11.80 -11.77
C VAL A 146 4.54 10.57 -11.74
N GLY A 147 5.57 10.59 -12.59
CA GLY A 147 6.71 9.67 -12.52
C GLY A 147 7.84 10.30 -11.71
N PHE A 148 8.47 9.54 -10.81
CA PHE A 148 9.62 10.00 -10.05
C PHE A 148 10.67 8.89 -9.94
N ALA A 149 11.95 9.28 -9.94
CA ALA A 149 13.09 8.41 -9.69
C ALA A 149 14.21 9.22 -9.04
N CYS A 150 15.03 8.58 -8.21
CA CYS A 150 16.23 9.16 -7.61
C CYS A 150 17.32 8.09 -7.43
N ASP A 151 18.56 8.48 -7.19
CA ASP A 151 19.70 7.57 -7.06
C ASP A 151 20.05 7.23 -5.60
N GLU A 152 19.11 7.44 -4.66
CA GLU A 152 19.31 7.15 -3.24
C GLU A 152 19.41 5.64 -2.94
N THR A 153 18.79 4.80 -3.77
CA THR A 153 18.73 3.34 -3.62
C THR A 153 18.95 2.63 -4.97
N PRO A 154 19.39 1.36 -4.99
CA PRO A 154 19.59 0.60 -6.23
C PRO A 154 18.33 0.45 -7.10
N GLU A 155 17.15 0.41 -6.47
CA GLU A 155 15.84 0.33 -7.12
C GLU A 155 15.31 1.69 -7.62
N LEU A 156 16.11 2.75 -7.51
CA LEU A 156 15.81 4.11 -7.93
C LEU A 156 14.66 4.81 -7.18
N MET A 157 14.42 4.40 -5.92
CA MET A 157 13.36 4.91 -5.05
C MET A 157 13.91 5.73 -3.87
N PRO A 158 13.12 6.64 -3.28
CA PRO A 158 13.55 7.39 -2.09
C PRO A 158 13.87 6.46 -0.92
N LEU A 159 14.97 6.70 -0.21
CA LEU A 159 15.43 5.82 0.86
C LEU A 159 14.40 5.66 1.98
N THR A 160 13.68 6.74 2.33
CA THR A 160 12.63 6.70 3.36
C THR A 160 11.53 5.69 3.05
N LEU A 161 11.09 5.62 1.79
CA LEU A 161 10.05 4.69 1.35
C LEU A 161 10.59 3.26 1.20
N SER A 162 11.77 3.10 0.58
CA SER A 162 12.40 1.79 0.45
C SER A 162 12.57 1.09 1.80
N LEU A 163 13.02 1.83 2.82
CA LEU A 163 13.16 1.30 4.17
C LEU A 163 11.80 1.01 4.83
N SER A 164 10.80 1.90 4.71
CA SER A 164 9.48 1.65 5.31
C SER A 164 8.80 0.41 4.70
N HIS A 165 8.86 0.23 3.37
CA HIS A 165 8.40 -0.98 2.69
C HIS A 165 9.21 -2.22 3.07
N GLY A 166 10.54 -2.10 3.16
CA GLY A 166 11.39 -3.19 3.60
C GLY A 166 10.98 -3.71 4.98
N LEU A 167 10.68 -2.80 5.92
CA LEU A 167 10.25 -3.13 7.28
C LEU A 167 8.89 -3.84 7.30
N THR A 168 7.87 -3.30 6.61
CA THR A 168 6.54 -3.93 6.58
C THR A 168 6.54 -5.26 5.83
N ARG A 169 7.29 -5.37 4.74
CA ARG A 169 7.51 -6.65 4.06
C ARG A 169 8.18 -7.66 4.98
N LYS A 170 9.23 -7.26 5.71
CA LYS A 170 9.93 -8.17 6.63
C LYS A 170 9.04 -8.59 7.80
N LEU A 171 8.19 -7.70 8.34
CA LEU A 171 7.15 -8.07 9.32
C LEU A 171 6.24 -9.20 8.81
N SER A 172 5.72 -9.07 7.59
CA SER A 172 4.89 -10.12 6.98
C SER A 172 5.65 -11.43 6.79
N VAL A 173 6.91 -11.37 6.34
CA VAL A 173 7.75 -12.56 6.13
C VAL A 173 8.00 -13.31 7.44
N VAL A 174 8.48 -12.62 8.48
CA VAL A 174 8.81 -13.28 9.76
C VAL A 174 7.56 -13.84 10.47
N ARG A 175 6.39 -13.25 10.23
CA ARG A 175 5.10 -13.81 10.66
C ARG A 175 4.77 -15.08 9.89
N LYS A 176 4.72 -15.02 8.55
CA LYS A 176 4.34 -16.15 7.69
C LYS A 176 5.30 -17.34 7.80
N GLU A 177 6.58 -17.09 8.06
CA GLU A 177 7.59 -18.12 8.30
C GLU A 177 7.61 -18.65 9.75
N GLY A 178 6.82 -18.05 10.66
CA GLY A 178 6.78 -18.45 12.07
C GLY A 178 8.03 -18.10 12.88
N VAL A 179 8.88 -17.20 12.38
CA VAL A 179 10.07 -16.69 13.10
C VAL A 179 9.65 -15.86 14.31
N ILE A 180 8.61 -15.03 14.15
CA ILE A 180 7.93 -14.35 15.25
C ILE A 180 6.45 -14.78 15.22
N PRO A 181 6.11 -15.94 15.84
CA PRO A 181 4.83 -16.62 15.62
C PRO A 181 3.63 -15.91 16.27
N TYR A 182 3.87 -14.95 17.15
CA TYR A 182 2.81 -14.20 17.83
C TYR A 182 2.39 -12.93 17.08
N LEU A 183 2.99 -12.61 15.92
CA LEU A 183 2.58 -11.43 15.14
C LEU A 183 1.25 -11.68 14.42
N GLY A 184 0.38 -10.67 14.46
CA GLY A 184 -0.83 -10.61 13.63
C GLY A 184 -0.55 -9.98 12.25
N PRO A 185 -1.51 -10.03 11.32
CA PRO A 185 -1.31 -9.51 9.97
C PRO A 185 -1.12 -7.99 9.89
N ASP A 186 -1.79 -7.20 10.75
CA ASP A 186 -1.75 -5.72 10.68
C ASP A 186 -0.43 -5.17 11.26
N GLY A 187 0.20 -4.27 10.51
CA GLY A 187 1.45 -3.66 10.89
C GLY A 187 1.73 -2.38 10.11
N LYS A 188 2.51 -1.49 10.72
CA LYS A 188 2.85 -0.17 10.20
C LYS A 188 4.32 0.10 10.48
N ALA A 189 5.00 0.73 9.54
CA ALA A 189 6.36 1.21 9.74
C ALA A 189 6.51 2.64 9.23
N GLN A 190 7.22 3.48 9.97
CA GLN A 190 7.59 4.83 9.57
C GLN A 190 9.08 5.02 9.73
N VAL A 191 9.73 5.60 8.73
CA VAL A 191 11.16 5.88 8.75
C VAL A 191 11.39 7.36 8.49
N THR A 192 12.04 8.01 9.44
CA THR A 192 12.54 9.38 9.31
C THR A 192 14.02 9.34 8.98
N VAL A 193 14.41 9.90 7.84
CA VAL A 193 15.81 10.03 7.42
C VAL A 193 16.25 11.48 7.59
N GLU A 194 17.44 11.67 8.14
CA GLU A 194 18.14 12.95 8.10
C GLU A 194 18.87 13.07 6.76
N TYR A 195 18.58 14.15 6.04
CA TYR A 195 19.25 14.54 4.81
C TYR A 195 20.20 15.71 5.08
N ALA A 196 21.33 15.71 4.38
CA ALA A 196 22.27 16.83 4.33
C ALA A 196 22.57 17.18 2.87
N PHE A 197 22.30 18.42 2.48
CA PHE A 197 22.48 18.93 1.13
C PHE A 197 21.83 18.05 0.05
N GLY A 198 20.61 17.60 0.33
CA GLY A 198 19.81 16.76 -0.56
C GLY A 198 20.21 15.28 -0.64
N LYS A 199 21.10 14.80 0.23
CA LYS A 199 21.51 13.38 0.28
C LYS A 199 21.16 12.73 1.62
N PRO A 200 20.73 11.47 1.63
CA PRO A 200 20.55 10.72 2.87
C PRO A 200 21.85 10.69 3.67
N LYS A 201 21.77 11.03 4.95
CA LYS A 201 22.91 11.01 5.87
C LYS A 201 22.80 9.84 6.85
N ARG A 202 21.64 9.66 7.48
CA ARG A 202 21.36 8.59 8.46
C ARG A 202 19.87 8.44 8.71
N VAL A 203 19.47 7.32 9.31
CA VAL A 203 18.14 7.14 9.87
C VAL A 203 18.05 7.83 11.23
N HIS A 204 17.16 8.80 11.34
CA HIS A 204 16.90 9.55 12.57
C HIS A 204 15.93 8.82 13.50
N THR A 205 14.80 8.35 12.96
CA THR A 205 13.77 7.63 13.74
C THR A 205 13.20 6.47 12.93
N ILE A 206 13.00 5.34 13.60
CA ILE A 206 12.20 4.21 13.11
C ILE A 206 11.04 4.02 14.07
N VAL A 207 9.83 3.94 13.52
CA VAL A 207 8.63 3.53 14.26
C VAL A 207 8.11 2.25 13.63
N VAL A 208 7.85 1.24 14.45
CA VAL A 208 7.16 0.02 14.05
C VAL A 208 6.01 -0.21 15.00
N SER A 209 4.81 -0.34 14.47
CA SER A 209 3.64 -0.79 15.22
C SER A 209 3.15 -2.09 14.59
N THR A 210 3.07 -3.16 15.35
CA THR A 210 2.67 -4.48 14.84
C THR A 210 1.63 -5.12 15.75
N GLN A 211 0.61 -5.66 15.11
CA GLN A 211 -0.38 -6.49 15.77
C GLN A 211 0.28 -7.71 16.37
N HIS A 212 -0.19 -8.15 17.54
CA HIS A 212 0.34 -9.32 18.24
C HIS A 212 -0.71 -10.02 19.09
N THR A 213 -0.46 -11.29 19.40
CA THR A 213 -1.27 -12.08 20.35
C THR A 213 -1.28 -11.43 21.73
N GLU A 214 -2.40 -11.55 22.45
CA GLU A 214 -2.51 -11.09 23.84
C GLU A 214 -1.52 -11.83 24.77
N GLY A 215 -0.98 -11.10 25.75
CA GLY A 215 -0.10 -11.67 26.78
C GLY A 215 1.38 -11.72 26.42
N VAL A 216 1.78 -11.22 25.24
CA VAL A 216 3.19 -11.06 24.89
C VAL A 216 3.73 -9.76 25.49
N GLU A 217 4.83 -9.85 26.23
CA GLU A 217 5.47 -8.71 26.88
C GLU A 217 6.12 -7.76 25.86
N GLN A 218 6.02 -6.45 26.12
CA GLN A 218 6.51 -5.42 25.20
C GLN A 218 8.04 -5.50 25.00
N GLU A 219 8.79 -5.90 26.03
CA GLU A 219 10.23 -6.13 25.95
C GLU A 219 10.58 -7.23 24.95
N GLN A 220 9.80 -8.31 24.90
CA GLN A 220 10.00 -9.38 23.94
C GLN A 220 9.68 -8.91 22.52
N ILE A 221 8.54 -8.24 22.32
CA ILE A 221 8.18 -7.66 21.01
C ILE A 221 9.29 -6.73 20.51
N THR A 222 9.81 -5.89 21.41
CA THR A 222 10.90 -4.95 21.10
C THR A 222 12.17 -5.69 20.66
N ALA A 223 12.59 -6.72 21.41
CA ALA A 223 13.79 -7.49 21.09
C ALA A 223 13.66 -8.24 19.76
N ASP A 224 12.53 -8.92 19.54
CA ASP A 224 12.30 -9.75 18.36
C ASP A 224 12.14 -8.90 17.09
N VAL A 225 11.35 -7.81 17.14
CA VAL A 225 11.21 -6.88 16.01
C VAL A 225 12.53 -6.17 15.72
N ARG A 226 13.30 -5.77 16.75
CA ARG A 226 14.61 -5.16 16.54
C ARG A 226 15.54 -6.09 15.76
N LYS A 227 15.68 -7.32 16.24
CA LYS A 227 16.63 -8.31 15.71
C LYS A 227 16.21 -8.86 14.35
N HIS A 228 14.95 -9.27 14.21
CA HIS A 228 14.49 -10.03 13.05
C HIS A 228 13.87 -9.17 11.95
N VAL A 229 13.59 -7.89 12.23
CA VAL A 229 12.98 -6.97 11.26
C VAL A 229 13.89 -5.76 11.00
N ILE A 230 14.21 -4.97 12.03
CA ILE A 230 14.91 -3.69 11.83
C ILE A 230 16.36 -3.91 11.41
N ASP A 231 17.11 -4.74 12.14
CA ASP A 231 18.54 -4.96 11.86
C ASP A 231 18.77 -5.74 10.55
N GLU A 232 17.75 -6.46 10.07
CA GLU A 232 17.76 -7.19 8.78
C GLU A 232 17.49 -6.28 7.58
N VAL A 233 16.75 -5.19 7.78
CA VAL A 233 16.31 -4.29 6.70
C VAL A 233 17.17 -3.04 6.62
N VAL A 234 17.49 -2.44 7.78
CA VAL A 234 18.17 -1.15 7.83
C VAL A 234 19.68 -1.36 7.89
N PRO A 235 20.44 -0.91 6.89
CA PRO A 235 21.90 -1.03 6.90
C PRO A 235 22.50 -0.40 8.16
N ALA A 236 23.36 -1.14 8.86
CA ALA A 236 24.01 -0.66 10.08
C ALA A 236 24.78 0.66 9.88
N ALA A 237 25.31 0.91 8.67
CA ALA A 237 25.99 2.15 8.31
C ALA A 237 25.09 3.40 8.33
N LEU A 238 23.75 3.22 8.30
CA LEU A 238 22.78 4.31 8.37
C LEU A 238 22.23 4.52 9.79
N MET A 239 22.60 3.68 10.76
CA MET A 239 22.17 3.79 12.15
C MET A 239 23.33 4.23 13.04
N ASP A 240 23.03 5.06 14.04
CA ASP A 240 23.98 5.49 15.05
C ASP A 240 23.38 5.46 16.46
N ALA A 241 24.14 5.90 17.46
CA ALA A 241 23.70 5.94 18.85
C ALA A 241 22.56 6.93 19.10
N GLU A 242 22.29 7.86 18.17
CA GLU A 242 21.19 8.83 18.25
C GLU A 242 19.94 8.38 17.48
N THR A 243 20.01 7.28 16.72
CA THR A 243 18.85 6.71 16.03
C THR A 243 17.80 6.27 17.05
N LYS A 244 16.59 6.85 16.96
CA LYS A 244 15.46 6.51 17.82
C LYS A 244 14.71 5.34 17.24
N ILE A 245 14.49 4.29 18.03
CA ILE A 245 13.71 3.12 17.62
C ILE A 245 12.53 2.98 18.57
N LEU A 246 11.32 3.09 18.00
CA LEU A 246 10.07 3.06 18.72
C LEU A 246 9.27 1.84 18.22
N ILE A 247 9.18 0.79 19.04
CA ILE A 247 8.42 -0.42 18.73
C ILE A 247 7.16 -0.42 19.60
N ASN A 248 5.99 -0.52 18.97
CA ASN A 248 4.66 -0.37 19.55
C ASN A 248 4.55 0.80 20.55
N PRO A 249 4.86 2.05 20.15
CA PRO A 249 4.82 3.19 21.07
C PRO A 249 3.41 3.49 21.62
N SER A 250 2.34 3.00 20.96
CA SER A 250 0.97 3.05 21.47
C SER A 250 0.68 2.04 22.59
N GLY A 251 1.63 1.16 22.89
CA GLY A 251 1.46 0.04 23.81
C GLY A 251 0.78 -1.14 23.14
N ARG A 252 -0.35 -1.57 23.68
CA ARG A 252 -1.04 -2.80 23.28
C ARG A 252 -1.69 -2.66 21.89
N PHE A 253 -1.43 -3.62 20.99
CA PHE A 253 -2.01 -3.70 19.65
C PHE A 253 -2.46 -5.14 19.36
N VAL A 254 -3.50 -5.59 20.04
CA VAL A 254 -4.04 -6.96 19.91
C VAL A 254 -5.16 -7.02 18.86
N VAL A 255 -6.09 -6.07 18.92
CA VAL A 255 -7.16 -5.92 17.92
C VAL A 255 -6.60 -5.08 16.77
N GLY A 256 -6.60 -5.63 15.56
CA GLY A 256 -6.13 -4.98 14.35
C GLY A 256 -7.01 -5.32 13.15
N GLY A 257 -6.55 -4.95 11.95
CA GLY A 257 -7.29 -5.25 10.72
C GLY A 257 -8.67 -4.59 10.68
N PRO A 258 -9.64 -5.18 9.96
CA PRO A 258 -10.98 -4.60 9.78
C PRO A 258 -11.76 -4.36 11.09
N ASN A 259 -11.44 -5.08 12.17
CA ASN A 259 -12.07 -4.88 13.47
C ASN A 259 -11.45 -3.70 14.25
N GLY A 260 -10.19 -3.36 13.97
CA GLY A 260 -9.50 -2.22 14.58
C GLY A 260 -9.73 -0.90 13.82
N ASP A 261 -9.89 -0.96 12.50
CA ASP A 261 -10.10 0.21 11.64
C ASP A 261 -10.84 -0.19 10.35
N ALA A 262 -11.60 0.75 9.78
CA ALA A 262 -12.24 0.54 8.49
C ALA A 262 -11.22 0.65 7.35
N GLY A 263 -11.37 -0.17 6.31
CA GLY A 263 -10.52 -0.16 5.13
C GLY A 263 -11.28 0.22 3.87
N LEU A 264 -10.64 0.97 2.97
CA LEU A 264 -11.14 1.26 1.63
C LEU A 264 -10.02 1.20 0.60
N THR A 265 -10.34 0.73 -0.60
CA THR A 265 -9.45 0.76 -1.77
C THR A 265 -8.97 2.18 -2.06
N GLY A 266 -7.71 2.33 -2.46
CA GLY A 266 -7.14 3.61 -2.86
C GLY A 266 -6.85 4.59 -1.71
N ARG A 267 -6.88 4.13 -0.46
CA ARG A 267 -6.58 4.97 0.72
C ARG A 267 -5.12 4.97 1.14
N LYS A 268 -4.27 4.31 0.37
CA LYS A 268 -2.82 4.22 0.61
C LYS A 268 -1.96 4.70 -0.58
N ILE A 269 -2.50 5.56 -1.43
CA ILE A 269 -1.84 6.11 -2.64
C ILE A 269 -0.42 6.68 -2.46
N LEU A 270 -0.08 7.26 -1.31
CA LEU A 270 1.30 7.74 -1.06
C LEU A 270 2.24 6.62 -0.63
N VAL A 271 1.71 5.56 0.00
CA VAL A 271 2.45 4.32 0.27
C VAL A 271 2.68 3.57 -1.04
N ASP A 272 1.75 3.63 -2.00
CA ASP A 272 1.87 2.96 -3.31
C ASP A 272 2.82 3.64 -4.29
N THR A 273 3.22 4.87 -4.00
CA THR A 273 4.02 5.68 -4.93
C THR A 273 5.38 6.04 -4.35
N TYR A 274 5.57 7.27 -3.86
CA TYR A 274 6.88 7.82 -3.53
C TYR A 274 6.99 8.30 -2.08
N GLY A 275 6.10 7.85 -1.19
CA GLY A 275 6.19 8.10 0.25
C GLY A 275 6.14 9.59 0.62
N GLY A 276 5.51 10.41 -0.22
CA GLY A 276 5.42 11.86 -0.08
C GLY A 276 6.60 12.66 -0.64
N VAL A 277 7.65 12.02 -1.15
CA VAL A 277 8.84 12.71 -1.71
C VAL A 277 8.50 13.42 -3.03
N ALA A 278 7.66 12.79 -3.85
CA ALA A 278 7.16 13.37 -5.09
C ALA A 278 5.69 13.78 -4.95
N ARG A 279 5.22 14.60 -5.90
CA ARG A 279 3.82 14.97 -6.02
C ARG A 279 2.97 13.76 -6.42
N HIS A 280 1.68 13.84 -6.16
CA HIS A 280 0.70 12.82 -6.51
C HIS A 280 -0.50 13.44 -7.23
N GLY A 281 -1.02 12.76 -8.25
CA GLY A 281 -2.15 13.25 -9.06
C GLY A 281 -3.53 13.00 -8.46
N GLY A 282 -3.63 12.01 -7.56
CA GLY A 282 -4.82 11.74 -6.75
C GLY A 282 -5.62 10.48 -7.14
N GLY A 283 -5.31 9.87 -8.29
CA GLY A 283 -5.91 8.59 -8.69
C GLY A 283 -5.38 7.41 -7.86
N ALA A 284 -6.26 6.46 -7.58
CA ALA A 284 -5.91 5.14 -7.07
C ALA A 284 -5.70 4.17 -8.24
#